data_AF-A0A1G1FN01-F1
#
_entry.id   AF-A0A1G1FN01-F1
#
_cell.length_a   1.000
_cell.length_b   1.000
_cell.length_c   1.000
_cell.angle_alpha   90.00
_cell.angle_beta   90.00
_cell.angle_gamma   90.00
#
_symmetry.space_group_name_H-M   'P 1'
#
loop_
_entity.id
_entity.type
_entity.pdbx_description
1 polymer ?
#
loop_
_entity_poly.entity_id
_entity_poly.type
_entity_poly.pdbx_seq_one_letter_code
_entity_poly.pdbx_strand_id
1 'polypeptide(L)'
;MYTRARNRISILFLAATLLAGIAALPAHSATLDPIKLTQDLNTLVLQGDDLVAAMNKITLTPLTMSTLLASLESSSATYLANVGAVYKTVAAAVGTSTFSVTNEMLVPLQALATITASLGTGLQTLSQGTVLLAATTSFTTLQSSMAAMLRLSDDIGMMADRILEMADKILIMADNIGLMADRILATQIIQSDNLQVVVDAVLQSQQNAIMLIAMFKL
;
A
#
# COMPACT_ATOMS: atom_id res chain seq x y z
N MET A 1 -74.87 -12.48 32.86
CA MET A 1 -75.35 -11.29 33.59
C MET A 1 -74.22 -10.25 33.55
N TYR A 2 -74.49 -9.07 32.98
CA TYR A 2 -73.59 -7.92 32.81
C TYR A 2 -72.91 -7.49 34.13
N THR A 3 -71.67 -6.98 34.10
CA THR A 3 -71.34 -5.52 34.23
C THR A 3 -69.86 -5.23 34.55
N ARG A 4 -69.30 -4.31 33.74
CA ARG A 4 -68.54 -3.08 34.09
C ARG A 4 -67.24 -3.10 34.92
N ALA A 5 -66.21 -2.64 34.23
CA ALA A 5 -65.09 -1.80 34.65
C ALA A 5 -65.31 -0.88 35.87
N ARG A 6 -64.25 -0.69 36.67
CA ARG A 6 -63.94 0.63 37.25
C ARG A 6 -62.45 0.85 37.56
N ASN A 7 -61.91 1.83 36.85
CA ASN A 7 -60.63 2.52 37.02
C ASN A 7 -60.29 2.92 38.46
N ARG A 8 -59.01 2.76 38.83
CA ARG A 8 -58.14 3.69 39.59
C ARG A 8 -56.70 3.41 39.08
N ILE A 9 -56.03 4.20 38.23
CA ILE A 9 -55.45 5.57 38.42
C ILE A 9 -54.88 5.70 39.84
N SER A 10 -53.60 5.89 40.14
CA SER A 10 -52.36 6.11 39.38
C SER A 10 -51.20 6.19 40.40
N ILE A 11 -49.96 5.94 39.92
CA ILE A 11 -48.67 6.43 40.44
C ILE A 11 -48.10 5.78 41.73
N LEU A 12 -47.12 4.89 41.54
CA LEU A 12 -45.78 5.11 42.08
C LEU A 12 -44.72 4.36 41.24
N PHE A 13 -43.82 5.17 40.69
CA PHE A 13 -42.57 4.81 40.01
C PHE A 13 -41.66 3.97 40.94
N LEU A 14 -40.92 2.99 40.41
CA LEU A 14 -39.54 3.19 39.94
C LEU A 14 -38.77 1.85 39.84
N ALA A 15 -38.40 1.53 38.60
CA ALA A 15 -37.19 0.84 38.14
C ALA A 15 -36.66 -0.41 38.87
N ALA A 16 -36.92 -1.59 38.30
CA ALA A 16 -36.06 -2.76 38.44
C ALA A 16 -36.18 -3.70 37.23
N THR A 17 -35.88 -3.23 36.02
CA THR A 17 -35.68 -4.11 34.86
C THR A 17 -34.63 -3.53 33.92
N LEU A 18 -33.35 -3.88 34.15
CA LEU A 18 -32.35 -3.97 33.09
C LEU A 18 -31.10 -4.67 33.67
N LEU A 19 -31.20 -5.99 33.76
CA LEU A 19 -30.02 -6.86 33.84
C LEU A 19 -30.32 -8.16 33.08
N ALA A 20 -30.73 -8.01 31.82
CA ALA A 20 -30.67 -9.10 30.86
C ALA A 20 -29.24 -9.14 30.31
N GLY A 21 -28.60 -10.28 30.49
CA GLY A 21 -27.19 -10.53 30.24
C GLY A 21 -26.68 -9.91 28.95
N ILE A 22 -25.67 -9.05 29.13
CA ILE A 22 -24.63 -8.83 28.15
C ILE A 22 -23.90 -10.18 28.05
N ALA A 23 -24.43 -11.11 27.24
CA ALA A 23 -23.60 -12.17 26.71
C ALA A 23 -22.59 -11.45 25.83
N ALA A 24 -21.43 -11.15 26.42
CA ALA A 24 -20.25 -10.76 25.67
C ALA A 24 -20.08 -11.84 24.61
N LEU A 25 -20.47 -11.50 23.37
CA LEU A 25 -19.99 -12.21 22.20
C LEU A 25 -18.46 -12.24 22.39
N PRO A 26 -17.82 -13.41 22.38
CA PRO A 26 -16.38 -13.45 22.45
C PRO A 26 -15.91 -12.62 21.26
N ALA A 27 -15.34 -11.46 21.55
CA ALA A 27 -14.51 -10.74 20.63
C ALA A 27 -13.44 -11.75 20.24
N HIS A 28 -13.62 -12.39 19.09
CA HIS A 28 -12.51 -12.96 18.36
C HIS A 28 -11.76 -11.74 17.84
N SER A 29 -11.07 -11.05 18.76
CA SER A 29 -9.99 -10.14 18.43
C SER A 29 -9.03 -11.01 17.65
N ALA A 30 -8.94 -10.79 16.34
CA ALA A 30 -7.85 -11.37 15.56
C ALA A 30 -6.58 -10.73 16.12
N THR A 31 -6.00 -11.35 17.13
CA THR A 31 -4.72 -10.94 17.70
C THR A 31 -3.71 -11.01 16.57
N LEU A 32 -3.09 -9.87 16.25
CA LEU A 32 -2.04 -9.83 15.25
C LEU A 32 -0.88 -10.68 15.76
N ASP A 33 -0.54 -11.74 15.04
CA ASP A 33 0.61 -12.58 15.35
C ASP A 33 1.89 -11.90 14.84
N PRO A 34 2.81 -11.45 15.73
CA PRO A 34 4.03 -10.78 15.32
C PRO A 34 4.96 -11.66 14.46
N ILE A 35 4.93 -12.98 14.65
CA ILE A 35 5.74 -13.92 13.87
C ILE A 35 5.20 -13.98 12.44
N LYS A 36 3.88 -14.15 12.30
CA LYS A 36 3.22 -14.16 10.99
C LYS A 36 3.38 -12.82 10.27
N LEU A 37 3.23 -11.69 10.96
CA LEU A 37 3.48 -10.38 10.36
C LEU A 37 4.91 -10.24 9.85
N THR A 38 5.90 -10.68 10.64
CA THR A 38 7.31 -10.66 10.21
C THR A 38 7.52 -11.51 8.95
N GLN A 39 6.90 -12.68 8.87
CA GLN A 39 6.97 -13.55 7.67
C GLN A 39 6.28 -12.92 6.46
N ASP A 40 5.11 -12.32 6.66
CA ASP A 40 4.36 -11.63 5.61
C ASP A 40 5.18 -10.44 5.06
N LEU A 41 5.81 -9.65 5.93
CA LEU A 41 6.71 -8.55 5.53
C LEU A 41 7.96 -9.04 4.78
N ASN A 42 8.61 -10.12 5.25
CA ASN A 42 9.76 -10.70 4.55
C ASN A 42 9.37 -11.26 3.16
N THR A 43 8.17 -11.83 3.05
CA THR A 43 7.64 -12.29 1.76
C THR A 43 7.45 -11.11 0.79
N LEU A 44 6.94 -9.98 1.28
CA LEU A 44 6.86 -8.76 0.47
C LEU A 44 8.24 -8.27 0.03
N VAL A 45 9.24 -8.30 0.92
CA VAL A 45 10.61 -7.90 0.56
C VAL A 45 11.14 -8.74 -0.59
N LEU A 46 11.01 -10.07 -0.50
CA LEU A 46 11.45 -10.97 -1.58
C LEU A 46 10.72 -10.69 -2.90
N GLN A 47 9.40 -10.52 -2.86
CA GLN A 47 8.61 -10.20 -4.05
C GLN A 47 8.99 -8.84 -4.66
N GLY A 48 9.28 -7.85 -3.81
CA GLY A 48 9.71 -6.54 -4.23
C GLY A 48 11.11 -6.55 -4.85
N ASP A 49 12.05 -7.30 -4.27
CA ASP A 49 13.38 -7.52 -4.84
C ASP A 49 13.31 -8.22 -6.20
N ASP A 50 12.44 -9.23 -6.34
CA ASP A 50 12.18 -9.91 -7.62
C ASP A 50 11.63 -8.93 -8.66
N LEU A 51 10.71 -8.04 -8.26
CA LEU A 51 10.15 -7.02 -9.15
C LEU A 51 11.20 -5.99 -9.58
N VAL A 52 12.03 -5.50 -8.65
CA VAL A 52 13.15 -4.60 -8.95
C VAL A 52 14.15 -5.28 -9.89
N ALA A 53 14.48 -6.55 -9.64
CA ALA A 53 15.36 -7.32 -10.50
C ALA A 53 14.76 -7.55 -11.90
N ALA A 54 13.45 -7.79 -12.01
CA ALA A 54 12.76 -7.91 -13.28
C ALA A 54 12.82 -6.59 -14.06
N MET A 55 12.55 -5.46 -13.40
CA MET A 55 12.63 -4.13 -13.97
C MET A 55 14.03 -3.79 -14.47
N ASN A 56 15.07 -4.08 -13.69
CA ASN A 56 16.47 -3.82 -14.04
C ASN A 56 16.98 -4.67 -15.23
N LYS A 57 16.29 -5.77 -15.57
CA LYS A 57 16.62 -6.61 -16.73
C LYS A 57 15.94 -6.13 -18.02
N ILE A 58 15.00 -5.19 -17.94
CA ILE A 58 14.28 -4.72 -19.12
C ILE A 58 15.22 -3.89 -20.00
N THR A 59 15.39 -4.36 -21.23
CA THR A 59 16.02 -3.57 -22.30
C THR A 59 14.94 -3.22 -23.32
N LEU A 60 14.59 -1.94 -23.40
CA LEU A 60 13.54 -1.47 -24.30
C LEU A 60 14.04 -1.48 -25.75
N THR A 61 13.22 -2.03 -26.64
CA THR A 61 13.38 -1.92 -28.11
C THR A 61 12.05 -1.51 -28.73
N PRO A 62 12.03 -0.94 -29.95
CA PRO A 62 10.77 -0.53 -30.61
C PRO A 62 9.78 -1.69 -30.79
N LEU A 63 10.28 -2.93 -30.85
CA LEU A 63 9.48 -4.14 -31.06
C LEU A 63 8.99 -4.77 -29.75
N THR A 64 9.73 -4.62 -28.66
CA THR A 64 9.47 -5.35 -27.41
C THR A 64 8.98 -4.49 -26.27
N MET A 65 9.07 -3.15 -26.36
CA MET A 65 8.78 -2.26 -25.23
C MET A 65 7.36 -2.42 -24.69
N SER A 66 6.34 -2.53 -25.55
CA SER A 66 4.95 -2.62 -25.09
C SER A 66 4.71 -3.91 -24.32
N THR A 67 5.24 -5.04 -24.79
CA THR A 67 5.09 -6.34 -24.12
C THR A 67 5.84 -6.38 -22.79
N LEU A 68 7.08 -5.85 -22.76
CA LEU A 68 7.89 -5.83 -21.55
C LEU A 68 7.29 -4.93 -20.48
N LEU A 69 6.81 -3.74 -20.86
CA LEU A 69 6.17 -2.81 -19.92
C LEU A 69 4.81 -3.32 -19.43
N ALA A 70 4.02 -3.98 -20.28
CA ALA A 70 2.76 -4.62 -19.86
C ALA A 70 3.01 -5.80 -18.89
N SER A 71 4.06 -6.59 -19.12
CA SER A 71 4.45 -7.64 -18.18
C SER A 71 4.91 -7.07 -16.84
N LEU A 72 5.67 -5.97 -16.86
CA LEU A 72 6.10 -5.29 -15.65
C LEU A 72 4.92 -4.69 -14.88
N GLU A 73 3.98 -4.05 -15.59
CA GLU A 73 2.72 -3.55 -15.03
C GLU A 73 1.97 -4.67 -14.30
N SER A 74 1.80 -5.84 -14.93
CA SER A 74 1.12 -6.97 -14.31
C SER A 74 1.81 -7.47 -13.03
N SER A 75 3.15 -7.51 -13.03
CA SER A 75 3.93 -7.89 -11.85
C SER A 75 3.82 -6.83 -10.73
N SER A 76 3.85 -5.55 -11.09
CA SER A 76 3.64 -4.43 -10.16
C SER A 76 2.26 -4.46 -9.52
N ALA A 77 1.20 -4.66 -10.31
CA ALA A 77 -0.17 -4.76 -9.81
C ALA A 77 -0.34 -5.95 -8.84
N THR A 78 0.31 -7.09 -9.14
CA THR A 78 0.32 -8.26 -8.26
C THR A 78 1.02 -7.94 -6.93
N TYR A 79 2.17 -7.27 -7.00
CA TYR A 79 2.91 -6.87 -5.81
C TYR A 79 2.12 -5.85 -4.96
N LEU A 80 1.50 -4.84 -5.57
CA LEU A 80 0.60 -3.90 -4.91
C LEU A 80 -0.57 -4.60 -4.20
N ALA A 81 -1.14 -5.64 -4.81
CA ALA A 81 -2.20 -6.43 -4.20
C ALA A 81 -1.72 -7.14 -2.92
N ASN A 82 -0.50 -7.71 -2.95
CA ASN A 82 0.11 -8.36 -1.79
C ASN A 82 0.43 -7.36 -0.68
N VAL A 83 1.03 -6.20 -1.03
CA VAL A 83 1.24 -5.08 -0.09
C VAL A 83 -0.10 -4.67 0.54
N GLY A 84 -1.16 -4.60 -0.27
CA GLY A 84 -2.52 -4.32 0.19
C GLY A 84 -3.10 -5.36 1.16
N ALA A 85 -2.78 -6.64 0.99
CA ALA A 85 -3.25 -7.70 1.88
C ALA A 85 -2.58 -7.61 3.27
N VAL A 86 -1.27 -7.36 3.30
CA VAL A 86 -0.54 -7.15 4.56
C VAL A 86 -1.01 -5.87 5.24
N TYR A 87 -1.18 -4.77 4.48
CA TYR A 87 -1.74 -3.52 4.98
C TYR A 87 -3.09 -3.72 5.66
N LYS A 88 -4.01 -4.47 5.05
CA LYS A 88 -5.33 -4.76 5.64
C LYS A 88 -5.20 -5.55 6.94
N THR A 89 -4.26 -6.49 7.00
CA THR A 89 -3.99 -7.29 8.20
C THR A 89 -3.51 -6.40 9.35
N VAL A 90 -2.55 -5.51 9.08
CA VAL A 90 -2.05 -4.52 10.05
C VAL A 90 -3.17 -3.56 10.47
N ALA A 91 -3.93 -3.03 9.52
CA ALA A 91 -5.00 -2.07 9.78
C ALA A 91 -6.14 -2.65 10.63
N ALA A 92 -6.49 -3.93 10.44
CA ALA A 92 -7.53 -4.59 11.24
C ALA A 92 -7.11 -4.82 12.70
N ALA A 93 -5.80 -4.86 12.98
CA ALA A 93 -5.27 -5.11 14.32
C ALA A 93 -5.15 -3.85 15.19
N VAL A 94 -5.14 -2.67 14.57
CA VAL A 94 -5.00 -1.39 15.28
C VAL A 94 -6.13 -1.24 16.29
N GLY A 95 -5.78 -0.96 17.56
CA GLY A 95 -6.73 -0.77 18.65
C GLY A 95 -7.26 -2.05 19.29
N THR A 96 -6.91 -3.23 18.77
CA THR A 96 -7.28 -4.53 19.36
C THR A 96 -6.08 -5.38 19.78
N SER A 97 -4.88 -5.04 19.31
CA SER A 97 -3.63 -5.70 19.66
C SER A 97 -2.56 -4.66 20.00
N THR A 98 -1.79 -4.91 21.06
CA THR A 98 -0.50 -4.25 21.29
C THR A 98 0.57 -5.34 21.30
N PHE A 99 1.75 -5.04 20.75
CA PHE A 99 2.86 -5.97 20.77
C PHE A 99 4.18 -5.22 20.84
N SER A 100 5.22 -5.89 21.35
CA SER A 100 6.58 -5.36 21.26
C SER A 100 7.03 -5.45 19.81
N VAL A 101 7.15 -4.30 19.15
CA VAL A 101 7.89 -4.23 17.89
C VAL A 101 9.33 -4.69 18.18
N THR A 102 9.84 -5.58 17.33
CA THR A 102 11.18 -6.15 17.42
C THR A 102 12.01 -5.62 16.27
N ASN A 103 13.34 -5.67 16.40
CA ASN A 103 14.23 -5.28 15.32
C ASN A 103 13.97 -6.08 14.02
N GLU A 104 13.52 -7.33 14.16
CA GLU A 104 13.18 -8.23 13.05
C GLU A 104 11.96 -7.76 12.23
N MET A 105 11.06 -6.95 12.79
CA MET A 105 9.93 -6.37 12.06
C MET A 105 10.26 -5.04 11.37
N LEU A 106 11.25 -4.31 11.87
CA LEU A 106 11.65 -3.01 11.30
C LEU A 106 12.57 -3.14 10.08
N VAL A 107 13.40 -4.18 10.05
CA VAL A 107 14.31 -4.44 8.91
C VAL A 107 13.51 -4.63 7.61
N PRO A 108 12.45 -5.46 7.57
CA PRO A 108 11.60 -5.58 6.40
C PRO A 108 10.91 -4.28 5.99
N LEU A 109 10.43 -3.46 6.93
CA LEU A 109 9.80 -2.17 6.60
C LEU A 109 10.77 -1.20 5.92
N GLN A 110 12.02 -1.14 6.41
CA GLN A 110 13.08 -0.35 5.75
C GLN A 110 13.42 -0.90 4.36
N ALA A 111 13.45 -2.22 4.20
CA ALA A 111 13.68 -2.85 2.91
C ALA A 111 12.54 -2.54 1.92
N LEU A 112 11.27 -2.61 2.35
CA LEU A 112 10.11 -2.24 1.54
C LEU A 112 10.15 -0.77 1.10
N ALA A 113 10.58 0.14 1.97
CA ALA A 113 10.79 1.53 1.60
C ALA A 113 11.87 1.65 0.50
N THR A 114 13.01 0.97 0.67
CA THR A 114 14.12 0.96 -0.29
C THR A 114 13.70 0.36 -1.64
N ILE A 115 12.91 -0.71 -1.63
CA ILE A 115 12.35 -1.34 -2.83
C ILE A 115 11.49 -0.33 -3.58
N THR A 116 10.60 0.39 -2.88
CA THR A 116 9.71 1.39 -3.49
C THR A 116 10.51 2.51 -4.16
N ALA A 117 11.59 2.98 -3.53
CA ALA A 117 12.53 3.95 -4.13
C ALA A 117 13.18 3.41 -5.41
N SER A 118 13.61 2.15 -5.35
CA SER A 118 14.27 1.47 -6.46
C SER A 118 13.32 1.32 -7.64
N LEU A 119 12.05 0.95 -7.38
CA LEU A 119 10.97 0.90 -8.37
C LEU A 119 10.73 2.28 -9.02
N GLY A 120 10.68 3.36 -8.23
CA GLY A 120 10.55 4.73 -8.77
C GLY A 120 11.71 5.11 -9.69
N THR A 121 12.94 4.81 -9.28
CA THR A 121 14.15 5.09 -10.09
C THR A 121 14.16 4.29 -11.40
N GLY A 122 13.77 3.01 -11.36
CA GLY A 122 13.70 2.21 -12.57
C GLY A 122 12.56 2.63 -13.50
N LEU A 123 11.41 3.05 -12.97
CA LEU A 123 10.34 3.65 -13.77
C LEU A 123 10.84 4.91 -14.50
N GLN A 124 11.59 5.78 -13.82
CA GLN A 124 12.19 6.96 -14.44
C GLN A 124 13.15 6.57 -15.57
N THR A 125 13.97 5.53 -15.37
CA THR A 125 14.88 4.99 -16.39
C THR A 125 14.13 4.46 -17.61
N LEU A 126 13.08 3.66 -17.40
CA LEU A 126 12.22 3.13 -18.46
C LEU A 126 11.48 4.26 -19.20
N SER A 127 11.15 5.34 -18.49
CA SER A 127 10.56 6.56 -19.07
C SER A 127 11.47 7.24 -20.06
N GLN A 128 12.71 7.49 -19.65
CA GLN A 128 13.72 8.08 -20.54
C GLN A 128 13.99 7.16 -21.74
N GLY A 129 14.09 5.85 -21.50
CA GLY A 129 14.24 4.86 -22.58
C GLY A 129 13.09 4.90 -23.60
N THR A 130 11.84 5.03 -23.13
CA THR A 130 10.67 5.15 -24.02
C THR A 130 10.72 6.42 -24.88
N VAL A 131 11.15 7.55 -24.31
CA VAL A 131 11.33 8.81 -25.06
C VAL A 131 12.43 8.70 -26.10
N LEU A 132 13.58 8.12 -25.75
CA LEU A 132 14.69 7.94 -26.69
C LEU A 132 14.31 7.08 -27.90
N LEU A 133 13.45 6.08 -27.69
CA LEU A 133 12.99 5.18 -28.75
C LEU A 133 11.78 5.73 -29.54
N ALA A 134 11.22 6.87 -29.14
CA ALA A 134 9.98 7.40 -29.73
C ALA A 134 10.06 7.63 -31.24
N ALA A 135 11.19 8.16 -31.72
CA ALA A 135 11.36 8.50 -33.14
C ALA A 135 11.35 7.28 -34.07
N THR A 136 11.62 6.08 -33.55
CA THR A 136 11.73 4.83 -34.33
C THR A 136 10.65 3.81 -33.98
N THR A 137 9.72 4.17 -33.09
CA THR A 137 8.66 3.28 -32.59
C THR A 137 7.31 3.69 -33.16
N SER A 138 6.45 2.71 -33.45
CA SER A 138 5.09 2.99 -33.91
C SER A 138 4.26 3.69 -32.83
N PHE A 139 3.34 4.55 -33.26
CA PHE A 139 2.46 5.29 -32.37
C PHE A 139 1.67 4.40 -31.40
N THR A 140 1.12 3.27 -31.89
CA THR A 140 0.34 2.33 -31.07
C THR A 140 1.16 1.69 -29.96
N THR A 141 2.42 1.37 -30.26
CA THR A 141 3.36 0.81 -29.28
C THR A 141 3.73 1.86 -28.24
N LEU A 142 4.01 3.11 -28.66
CA LEU A 142 4.31 4.20 -27.72
C LEU A 142 3.14 4.50 -26.79
N GLN A 143 1.92 4.58 -27.32
CA GLN A 143 0.72 4.80 -26.52
C GLN A 143 0.52 3.70 -25.47
N SER A 144 0.68 2.43 -25.87
CA SER A 144 0.52 1.30 -24.96
C SER A 144 1.59 1.27 -23.87
N SER A 145 2.86 1.48 -24.25
CA SER A 145 3.99 1.60 -23.31
C SER A 145 3.77 2.71 -22.29
N MET A 146 3.26 3.86 -22.74
CA MET A 146 3.01 5.02 -21.88
C MET A 146 1.86 4.79 -20.91
N ALA A 147 0.78 4.14 -21.36
CA ALA A 147 -0.31 3.74 -20.49
C ALA A 147 0.18 2.77 -19.39
N ALA A 148 0.99 1.78 -19.75
CA ALA A 148 1.58 0.85 -18.80
C ALA A 148 2.46 1.57 -17.77
N MET A 149 3.28 2.54 -18.21
CA MET A 149 4.12 3.31 -17.30
C MET A 149 3.36 4.24 -16.36
N LEU A 150 2.28 4.87 -16.82
CA LEU A 150 1.44 5.68 -15.95
C LEU A 150 0.76 4.82 -14.87
N ARG A 151 0.32 3.62 -15.22
CA ARG A 151 -0.22 2.66 -14.23
C ARG A 151 0.84 2.15 -13.28
N LEU A 152 2.04 1.80 -13.78
CA LEU A 152 3.18 1.47 -12.93
C LEU A 152 3.48 2.58 -11.92
N SER A 153 3.43 3.83 -12.39
CA SER A 153 3.61 5.01 -11.56
C SER A 153 2.57 5.13 -10.46
N ASP A 154 1.29 4.91 -10.79
CA ASP A 154 0.17 4.93 -9.85
C ASP A 154 0.28 3.80 -8.82
N ASP A 155 0.61 2.59 -9.29
CA ASP A 155 0.82 1.43 -8.44
C ASP A 155 1.95 1.67 -7.42
N ILE A 156 3.09 2.21 -7.87
CA ILE A 156 4.23 2.54 -7.01
C ILE A 156 3.85 3.60 -5.98
N GLY A 157 3.10 4.63 -6.38
CA GLY A 157 2.57 5.63 -5.46
C GLY A 157 1.68 5.02 -4.38
N MET A 158 0.72 4.18 -4.79
CA MET A 158 -0.18 3.50 -3.85
C MET A 158 0.56 2.53 -2.91
N MET A 159 1.62 1.87 -3.40
CA MET A 159 2.49 1.05 -2.55
C MET A 159 3.21 1.90 -1.50
N ALA A 160 3.77 3.05 -1.91
CA ALA A 160 4.45 3.97 -1.02
C ALA A 160 3.51 4.44 0.11
N ASP A 161 2.29 4.87 -0.24
CA ASP A 161 1.29 5.33 0.72
C ASP A 161 0.89 4.22 1.70
N ARG A 162 0.63 3.00 1.19
CA ARG A 162 0.27 1.86 2.05
C ARG A 162 1.38 1.47 3.00
N ILE A 163 2.63 1.50 2.56
CA ILE A 163 3.77 1.17 3.41
C ILE A 163 3.95 2.24 4.51
N LEU A 164 3.74 3.53 4.18
CA LEU A 164 3.78 4.62 5.18
C LEU A 164 2.73 4.38 6.25
N GLU A 165 1.49 4.16 5.81
CA GLU A 165 0.38 3.99 6.73
C GLU A 165 0.52 2.67 7.54
N MET A 166 1.12 1.61 6.97
CA MET A 166 1.50 0.42 7.74
C MET A 166 2.50 0.76 8.84
N ALA A 167 3.55 1.52 8.53
CA ALA A 167 4.57 1.91 9.50
C ALA A 167 3.97 2.72 10.66
N ASP A 168 3.07 3.67 10.34
CA ASP A 168 2.36 4.47 11.34
C ASP A 168 1.44 3.61 12.23
N LYS A 169 0.73 2.65 11.63
CA LYS A 169 -0.14 1.74 12.38
C LYS A 169 0.66 0.81 13.30
N ILE A 170 1.81 0.33 12.84
CA ILE A 170 2.73 -0.47 13.65
C ILE A 170 3.27 0.37 14.81
N LEU A 171 3.58 1.65 14.59
CA LEU A 171 3.97 2.59 15.66
C LEU A 171 2.92 2.71 16.76
N ILE A 172 1.66 2.89 16.37
CA ILE A 172 0.55 3.05 17.32
C ILE A 172 0.35 1.77 18.17
N MET A 173 0.66 0.60 17.62
CA MET A 173 0.56 -0.69 18.32
C MET A 173 1.82 -1.06 19.13
N ALA A 174 2.89 -0.28 19.04
CA ALA A 174 4.16 -0.60 19.67
C ALA A 174 4.15 -0.24 21.17
N ASP A 175 4.35 -1.23 22.04
CA ASP A 175 4.43 -0.98 23.50
C ASP A 175 5.80 -0.40 23.96
N ASN A 176 6.85 -0.49 23.12
CA ASN A 176 8.22 -0.05 23.43
C ASN A 176 8.67 1.16 22.60
N ILE A 177 7.83 2.20 22.52
CA ILE A 177 7.98 3.37 21.63
C ILE A 177 9.36 4.04 21.77
N GLY A 178 9.93 4.17 22.98
CA GLY A 178 11.13 4.98 23.22
C GLY A 178 12.43 4.52 22.54
N LEU A 179 12.63 3.21 22.33
CA LEU A 179 13.82 2.68 21.62
C LEU A 179 13.55 2.42 20.12
N MET A 180 12.28 2.35 19.73
CA MET A 180 11.82 1.99 18.39
C MET A 180 11.43 3.21 17.55
N ALA A 181 11.09 4.33 18.20
CA ALA A 181 10.67 5.58 17.56
C ALA A 181 11.73 6.12 16.59
N ASP A 182 13.01 6.15 16.97
CA ASP A 182 14.08 6.69 16.11
C ASP A 182 14.23 5.93 14.79
N ARG A 183 14.06 4.60 14.82
CA ARG A 183 14.16 3.76 13.62
C ARG A 183 12.95 3.90 12.72
N ILE A 184 11.76 4.00 13.30
CA ILE A 184 10.57 4.19 12.48
C ILE A 184 10.53 5.62 11.94
N LEU A 185 11.01 6.61 12.69
CA LEU A 185 11.25 7.95 12.18
C LEU A 185 12.25 7.92 11.01
N ALA A 186 13.34 7.15 11.10
CA ALA A 186 14.26 6.96 9.98
C ALA A 186 13.58 6.29 8.76
N THR A 187 12.70 5.31 8.98
CA THR A 187 11.89 4.71 7.90
C THR A 187 10.94 5.74 7.28
N GLN A 188 10.27 6.56 8.10
CA GLN A 188 9.39 7.64 7.62
C GLN A 188 10.16 8.71 6.83
N ILE A 189 11.38 9.07 7.26
CA ILE A 189 12.26 10.01 6.53
C ILE A 189 12.64 9.40 5.18
N ILE A 190 13.18 8.18 5.16
CA ILE A 190 13.53 7.47 3.93
C ILE A 190 12.31 7.41 3.00
N GLN A 191 11.13 7.16 3.56
CA GLN A 191 9.92 7.02 2.77
C GLN A 191 9.36 8.35 2.27
N SER A 192 9.52 9.44 3.02
CA SER A 192 9.25 10.80 2.55
C SER A 192 10.16 11.17 1.39
N ASP A 193 11.45 10.83 1.47
CA ASP A 193 12.40 11.03 0.37
C ASP A 193 12.01 10.16 -0.85
N ASN A 194 11.55 8.94 -0.62
CA ASN A 194 11.10 8.04 -1.68
C ASN A 194 9.81 8.53 -2.34
N LEU A 195 8.88 9.13 -1.59
CA LEU A 195 7.71 9.77 -2.17
C LEU A 195 8.11 10.89 -3.13
N GLN A 196 9.14 11.68 -2.80
CA GLN A 196 9.65 12.69 -3.71
C GLN A 196 10.19 12.05 -5.01
N VAL A 197 10.99 10.98 -4.91
CA VAL A 197 11.50 10.24 -6.08
C VAL A 197 10.36 9.69 -6.93
N VAL A 198 9.31 9.14 -6.30
CA VAL A 198 8.14 8.63 -7.00
C VAL A 198 7.37 9.77 -7.68
N VAL A 199 7.14 10.89 -6.99
CA VAL A 199 6.48 12.08 -7.55
C VAL A 199 7.28 12.64 -8.73
N ASP A 200 8.60 12.68 -8.64
CA ASP A 200 9.47 13.12 -9.73
C ASP A 200 9.41 12.15 -10.92
N ALA A 201 9.38 10.84 -10.67
CA ALA A 201 9.18 9.82 -11.71
C ALA A 201 7.80 9.93 -12.38
N VAL A 202 6.74 10.18 -11.60
CA VAL A 202 5.38 10.43 -12.09
C VAL A 202 5.37 11.67 -12.99
N LEU A 203 5.88 12.79 -12.50
CA LEU A 203 5.95 14.05 -13.23
C LEU A 203 6.75 13.90 -14.52
N GLN A 204 7.90 13.23 -14.47
CA GLN A 204 8.70 12.98 -15.66
C GLN A 204 7.95 12.10 -16.67
N SER A 205 7.25 11.06 -16.21
CA SER A 205 6.44 10.21 -17.09
C SER A 205 5.29 10.99 -17.74
N GLN A 206 4.63 11.87 -17.00
CA GLN A 206 3.60 12.76 -17.54
C GLN A 206 4.17 13.78 -18.53
N GLN A 207 5.32 14.38 -18.24
CA GLN A 207 6.01 15.30 -19.15
C GLN A 207 6.42 14.58 -20.45
N ASN A 208 6.93 13.37 -20.34
CA ASN A 208 7.27 12.53 -21.47
C ASN A 208 6.02 12.21 -22.31
N ALA A 209 4.88 11.99 -21.66
CA ALA A 209 3.61 11.82 -22.35
C ALA A 209 3.14 13.06 -23.10
N ILE A 210 3.24 14.23 -22.46
CA ILE A 210 2.89 15.51 -23.09
C ILE A 210 3.83 15.79 -24.27
N MET A 211 5.13 15.57 -24.12
CA MET A 211 6.12 15.70 -25.18
C MET A 211 5.79 14.82 -26.39
N LEU A 212 5.43 13.56 -26.15
CA LEU A 212 5.03 12.63 -27.21
C LEU A 212 3.74 13.06 -27.91
N ILE A 213 2.73 13.47 -27.15
CA ILE A 213 1.47 14.02 -27.69
C ILE A 213 1.77 15.23 -28.59
N ALA A 214 2.62 16.15 -28.13
CA ALA A 214 3.05 17.32 -28.88
C ALA A 214 3.85 16.96 -30.15
N MET A 215 4.73 15.95 -30.07
CA MET A 215 5.51 15.47 -31.22
C MET A 215 4.63 14.83 -32.32
N PHE A 216 3.59 14.10 -31.93
CA PHE A 216 2.68 13.43 -32.87
C PHE A 216 1.46 14.29 -33.27
N LYS A 217 1.36 15.54 -32.80
CA LYS A 217 0.25 16.47 -33.08
C LYS A 217 -1.14 15.86 -32.83
N LEU A 218 -1.30 15.23 -31.67
CA LEU A 218 -2.62 14.86 -31.15
C LEU A 218 -3.35 16.11 -30.63
#